data_AF-A0A1B8XTG4-F1
#
_entry.id   AF-A0A1B8XTG4-F1
#
_cell.length_a   1.000
_cell.length_b   1.000
_cell.length_c   1.000
_cell.angle_alpha   90.00
_cell.angle_beta   90.00
_cell.angle_gamma   90.00
#
_symmetry.space_group_name_H-M   'P 1'
#
loop_
_entity.id
_entity.type
_entity.pdbx_description
1 polymer ?
#
loop_
_entity_poly.entity_id
_entity_poly.type
_entity_poly.pdbx_seq_one_letter_code
_entity_poly.pdbx_strand_id
1 'polypeptide(L)'
;TTGEPFHNFISWQDLRAADLVSSWNSSVLLKAVHGVCTALHFFTRRKRFLAASLINFTTQHVSLRLVWVLQNIPQVRQEAKIGNCCFGTIDTWLLYKLTSGG
;
A
#
# COMPACT_ATOMS: atom_id res chain seq x y z
N THR A 1 -2.36 -9.51 -21.27
CA THR A 1 -1.22 -8.84 -20.60
C THR A 1 0.07 -9.51 -21.06
N THR A 2 1.14 -8.76 -21.32
CA THR A 2 2.41 -9.30 -21.83
C THR A 2 3.11 -10.26 -20.86
N GLY A 3 2.74 -10.22 -19.57
CA GLY A 3 3.38 -11.04 -18.52
C GLY A 3 4.79 -10.57 -18.15
N GLU A 4 5.27 -9.52 -18.81
CA GLU A 4 6.58 -8.91 -18.57
C GLU A 4 6.54 -8.00 -17.34
N PRO A 5 7.49 -8.15 -16.40
CA PRO A 5 7.57 -7.29 -15.23
C PRO A 5 8.10 -5.90 -15.59
N PHE A 6 7.47 -4.84 -15.06
CA PHE A 6 7.92 -3.46 -15.28
C PHE A 6 9.18 -3.09 -14.47
N HIS A 7 9.44 -3.79 -13.36
CA HIS A 7 10.61 -3.57 -12.51
C HIS A 7 10.91 -4.83 -11.69
N ASN A 8 12.11 -4.87 -11.09
CA ASN A 8 12.50 -5.94 -10.18
C ASN A 8 11.61 -6.01 -8.93
N PHE A 9 11.43 -7.21 -8.39
CA PHE A 9 10.67 -7.40 -7.15
C PHE A 9 11.23 -6.54 -6.00
N ILE A 10 10.35 -5.80 -5.33
CA ILE A 10 10.68 -4.97 -4.17
C ILE A 10 10.39 -5.77 -2.91
N SER A 11 11.44 -6.20 -2.21
CA SER A 11 11.31 -7.03 -1.02
C SER A 11 10.70 -6.28 0.18
N TRP A 12 10.34 -7.02 1.21
CA TRP A 12 9.82 -6.48 2.47
C TRP A 12 10.91 -5.78 3.32
N GLN A 13 12.18 -6.04 3.02
CA GLN A 13 13.32 -5.39 3.64
C GLN A 13 13.65 -4.03 2.99
N ASP A 14 13.04 -3.75 1.85
CA ASP A 14 13.31 -2.52 1.10
C ASP A 14 12.79 -1.28 1.86
N LEU A 15 13.65 -0.27 1.98
CA LEU A 15 13.39 0.95 2.73
C LEU A 15 13.08 2.16 1.86
N ARG A 16 12.97 2.03 0.53
CA ARG A 16 12.75 3.18 -0.38
C ARG A 16 11.45 3.94 -0.10
N ALA A 17 10.46 3.27 0.48
CA ALA A 17 9.18 3.87 0.87
C ALA A 17 9.18 4.43 2.30
N ALA A 18 10.32 4.44 3.02
CA ALA A 18 10.38 4.90 4.41
C ALA A 18 9.96 6.37 4.58
N ASP A 19 10.40 7.26 3.68
CA ASP A 19 10.00 8.66 3.72
C ASP A 19 8.50 8.83 3.42
N LEU A 20 7.96 7.97 2.56
CA LEU A 20 6.53 7.95 2.25
C LEU A 20 5.72 7.47 3.47
N VAL A 21 6.20 6.46 4.19
CA VAL A 21 5.61 6.00 5.46
C VAL A 21 5.61 7.12 6.50
N SER A 22 6.75 7.79 6.68
CA SER A 22 6.90 8.89 7.65
C SER A 22 5.98 10.07 7.34
N SER A 23 5.91 10.47 6.06
CA SER A 23 5.02 11.56 5.62
C SER A 23 3.53 11.22 5.78
N TRP A 24 3.12 9.98 5.48
CA TRP A 24 1.75 9.54 5.69
C TRP A 24 1.36 9.48 7.17
N ASN A 25 2.25 8.94 8.01
CA ASN A 25 2.01 8.85 9.46
C ASN A 25 1.94 10.22 10.14
N SER A 26 2.69 11.21 9.63
CA SER A 26 2.68 12.59 10.14
C SER A 26 1.58 13.47 9.54
N SER A 27 0.83 12.97 8.54
CA SER A 27 -0.20 13.73 7.83
C SER A 27 -1.36 14.16 8.75
N VAL A 28 -1.93 15.33 8.45
CA VAL A 28 -3.08 15.88 9.18
C VAL A 28 -4.28 14.95 9.09
N LEU A 29 -4.48 14.31 7.94
CA LEU A 29 -5.59 13.37 7.72
C LEU A 29 -5.49 12.18 8.70
N LEU A 30 -4.33 11.53 8.81
CA LEU A 30 -4.20 10.38 9.69
C LEU A 30 -4.34 10.77 11.17
N LYS A 31 -3.75 11.90 11.57
CA LYS A 31 -3.91 12.45 12.93
C LYS A 31 -5.38 12.75 13.26
N ALA A 32 -6.13 13.30 12.31
CA ALA A 32 -7.56 13.55 12.46
C ALA A 32 -8.34 12.25 12.60
N VAL A 33 -8.03 11.22 11.79
CA VAL A 33 -8.63 9.89 11.91
C VAL A 33 -8.36 9.29 13.30
N HIS A 34 -7.12 9.35 13.79
CA HIS A 34 -6.78 8.88 15.14
C HIS A 34 -7.59 9.62 16.21
N GLY A 35 -7.67 10.95 16.14
CA GLY A 35 -8.40 11.77 17.10
C GLY A 35 -9.91 11.47 17.11
N VAL A 36 -10.54 11.45 15.92
CA VAL A 36 -11.97 11.16 15.77
C VAL A 36 -12.29 9.74 16.24
N CYS A 37 -11.51 8.75 15.83
CA CYS A 37 -11.73 7.37 16.23
C CYS A 37 -11.51 7.15 17.74
N THR A 38 -10.54 7.86 18.34
CA THR A 38 -10.34 7.84 19.80
C THR A 38 -11.54 8.42 20.53
N ALA A 39 -12.06 9.58 20.09
CA ALA A 39 -13.26 10.18 20.66
C ALA A 39 -14.49 9.27 20.49
N LEU A 40 -14.70 8.71 19.29
CA LEU A 40 -15.78 7.76 19.05
C LEU A 40 -15.65 6.51 19.92
N HIS A 41 -14.44 5.98 20.11
CA HIS A 41 -14.21 4.87 21.03
C HIS A 41 -14.56 5.24 22.47
N PHE A 42 -14.18 6.44 22.93
CA PHE A 42 -14.49 6.92 24.26
C PHE A 42 -16.00 6.94 24.54
N PHE A 43 -16.80 7.50 23.62
CA PHE A 43 -18.25 7.60 23.77
C PHE A 43 -18.98 6.28 23.53
N THR A 44 -18.57 5.50 22.52
CA THR A 44 -19.32 4.29 22.11
C THR A 44 -18.79 2.99 22.70
N ARG A 45 -17.58 2.99 23.26
CA ARG A 45 -16.82 1.82 23.75
C ARG A 45 -16.65 0.68 22.74
N ARG A 46 -16.89 0.93 21.44
CA ARG A 46 -16.75 -0.11 20.41
C ARG A 46 -15.27 -0.31 20.04
N LYS A 47 -14.82 -1.57 20.04
CA LYS A 47 -13.43 -1.96 19.72
C LYS A 47 -12.98 -1.58 18.31
N ARG A 48 -13.88 -1.54 17.33
CA ARG A 48 -13.56 -1.14 15.95
C ARG A 48 -12.96 0.26 15.84
N PHE A 49 -13.43 1.20 16.67
CA PHE A 49 -12.93 2.57 16.67
C PHE A 49 -11.57 2.66 17.35
N LEU A 50 -11.33 1.86 18.39
CA LEU A 50 -9.99 1.72 18.97
C LEU A 50 -9.01 1.11 17.96
N ALA A 51 -9.42 0.08 17.22
CA ALA A 51 -8.58 -0.50 16.18
C ALA A 51 -8.23 0.53 15.11
N ALA A 52 -9.22 1.30 14.64
CA ALA A 52 -9.01 2.36 13.66
C ALA A 52 -8.10 3.50 14.17
N SER A 53 -8.20 3.87 15.46
CA SER A 53 -7.35 4.92 16.03
C SER A 53 -5.89 4.52 16.20
N LEU A 54 -5.56 3.24 16.09
CA LEU A 54 -4.20 2.71 16.28
C LEU A 54 -3.48 2.42 14.96
N ILE A 55 -4.14 2.61 13.81
CA ILE A 55 -3.57 2.30 12.49
C ILE A 55 -2.35 3.19 12.22
N ASN A 56 -1.20 2.57 12.05
CA ASN A 56 0.01 3.23 11.55
C ASN A 56 0.56 2.45 10.36
N PHE A 57 1.14 3.17 9.40
CA PHE A 57 1.82 2.54 8.27
C PHE A 57 3.25 2.16 8.65
N THR A 58 3.72 1.07 8.06
CA THR A 58 5.11 0.60 8.17
C THR A 58 5.64 0.28 6.77
N THR A 59 6.96 0.23 6.60
CA THR A 59 7.61 -0.17 5.33
C THR A 59 7.27 -1.60 4.91
N GLN A 60 6.82 -2.43 5.85
CA GLN A 60 6.37 -3.80 5.58
C GLN A 60 5.10 -3.83 4.73
N HIS A 61 4.22 -2.83 4.85
CA HIS A 61 2.99 -2.76 4.06
C HIS A 61 3.30 -2.56 2.58
N VAL A 62 2.79 -3.47 1.74
CA VAL A 62 2.99 -3.41 0.29
C VAL A 62 2.30 -2.19 -0.33
N SER A 63 1.25 -1.68 0.31
CA SER A 63 0.51 -0.49 -0.17
C SER A 63 1.41 0.72 -0.36
N LEU A 64 2.31 1.02 0.59
CA LEU A 64 3.19 2.17 0.46
C LEU A 64 4.35 1.93 -0.52
N ARG A 65 4.81 0.69 -0.67
CA ARG A 65 5.73 0.32 -1.75
C ARG A 65 5.09 0.49 -3.14
N LEU A 66 3.81 0.15 -3.28
CA LEU A 66 3.05 0.38 -4.52
C LEU A 66 2.89 1.88 -4.83
N VAL A 67 2.52 2.69 -3.83
CA VAL A 67 2.44 4.15 -4.01
C VAL A 67 3.79 4.72 -4.45
N TRP A 68 4.89 4.28 -3.83
CA TRP A 68 6.23 4.69 -4.23
C TRP A 68 6.51 4.33 -5.69
N VAL A 69 6.20 3.12 -6.14
CA VAL A 69 6.37 2.68 -7.54
C VAL A 69 5.59 3.57 -8.50
N LEU A 70 4.31 3.84 -8.20
CA LEU A 70 3.45 4.69 -9.03
C LEU A 70 3.93 6.15 -9.10
N GLN A 71 4.64 6.63 -8.08
CA GLN A 71 5.19 7.98 -8.06
C GLN A 71 6.54 8.08 -8.77
N ASN A 72 7.39 7.05 -8.68
CA ASN A 72 8.78 7.09 -9.12
C ASN A 72 9.03 6.42 -10.48
N ILE A 73 8.12 5.57 -10.97
CA ILE A 73 8.25 4.88 -12.27
C ILE A 73 7.14 5.38 -13.21
N PRO A 74 7.41 6.41 -14.04
CA PRO A 74 6.40 7.05 -14.89
C PRO A 74 5.69 6.08 -15.83
N GLN A 75 6.43 5.11 -16.38
CA GLN A 75 5.87 4.07 -17.25
C GLN A 75 4.77 3.27 -16.53
N VAL A 76 5.05 2.79 -15.31
CA VAL A 76 4.06 2.03 -14.51
C VAL A 76 2.83 2.89 -14.23
N ARG A 77 3.02 4.18 -13.92
CA ARG A 77 1.90 5.11 -13.70
C ARG A 77 1.01 5.28 -14.94
N GLN A 78 1.61 5.34 -16.13
CA GLN A 78 0.88 5.48 -17.39
C GLN A 78 0.10 4.20 -17.72
N GLU A 79 0.77 3.06 -17.66
CA GLU A 79 0.17 1.75 -17.91
C GLU A 79 -0.96 1.42 -16.91
N ALA A 80 -0.81 1.84 -15.65
CA ALA A 80 -1.85 1.72 -14.64
C ALA A 80 -3.12 2.50 -14.97
N LYS A 81 -2.99 3.69 -15.57
CA LYS A 81 -4.16 4.52 -15.94
C LYS A 81 -4.98 3.92 -17.08
N ILE A 82 -4.34 3.18 -17.97
CA ILE A 82 -4.99 2.53 -19.12
C ILE A 82 -5.39 1.07 -18.83
N GLY A 83 -5.18 0.59 -17.61
CA GLY A 83 -5.55 -0.76 -17.19
C GLY A 83 -4.65 -1.88 -17.72
N ASN A 84 -3.43 -1.56 -18.18
CA ASN A 84 -2.49 -2.52 -18.76
C ASN A 84 -1.42 -3.00 -17.76
N CYS A 85 -1.54 -2.65 -16.48
CA CYS A 85 -0.67 -3.16 -15.42
C CYS A 85 -1.44 -3.99 -14.39
N CYS A 86 -0.80 -5.02 -13.87
CA CYS A 86 -1.27 -5.78 -12.73
C CYS A 86 -0.31 -5.58 -11.55
N PHE A 87 -0.87 -5.60 -10.34
CA PHE A 87 -0.11 -5.59 -9.10
C PHE A 87 -0.47 -6.82 -8.27
N GLY A 88 0.52 -7.42 -7.61
CA GLY A 88 0.33 -8.57 -6.75
C GLY A 88 1.54 -8.81 -5.86
N THR A 89 1.35 -9.61 -4.82
CA THR A 89 2.46 -10.16 -4.03
C THR A 89 3.11 -11.31 -4.79
N ILE A 90 4.16 -11.91 -4.20
CA ILE A 90 4.84 -13.08 -4.78
C ILE A 90 3.83 -14.19 -5.10
N ASP A 91 2.89 -14.46 -4.20
CA ASP A 91 1.89 -15.53 -4.38
C ASP A 91 1.01 -15.28 -5.62
N THR A 92 0.58 -14.04 -5.84
CA THR A 92 -0.19 -13.66 -7.02
C THR A 92 0.63 -13.83 -8.30
N TRP A 93 1.91 -13.44 -8.27
CA TRP A 93 2.79 -13.58 -9.43
C TRP A 93 3.09 -15.04 -9.75
N LEU A 94 3.37 -15.87 -8.73
CA LEU A 94 3.55 -17.31 -8.89
C LEU A 94 2.30 -17.96 -9.45
N LEU A 95 1.13 -17.63 -8.90
CA LEU A 95 -0.15 -18.13 -9.39
C LEU A 95 -0.36 -17.77 -10.87
N TYR A 96 -0.12 -16.52 -11.26
CA TYR A 96 -0.20 -16.08 -12.67
C TYR A 96 0.75 -16.88 -13.58
N LYS A 97 2.00 -17.10 -13.16
CA LYS A 97 2.98 -17.86 -13.96
C LYS A 97 2.61 -19.35 -14.07
N LEU A 98 2.12 -19.95 -13.00
CA LEU A 98 1.72 -21.36 -12.97
C LEU A 98 0.41 -21.63 -13.72
N THR A 99 -0.46 -20.63 -13.84
CA THR A 99 -1.72 -20.71 -14.60
C THR A 99 -1.61 -20.19 -16.04
N SER A 100 -0.39 -19.87 -16.50
CA SER A 100 -0.13 -19.30 -17.83
C SER A 100 -0.92 -18.02 -18.13
N GLY A 101 -1.30 -17.27 -17.10
CA GLY A 101 -2.00 -15.98 -17.22
C GLY A 101 -3.50 -16.07 -17.53
N GLY A 102 -4.16 -17.13 -17.04
CA GLY A 102 -5.61 -17.30 -17.11
C GLY A 102 -6.42 -16.20 -16.43
#